data_AF-A0A2K6CUZ8-F1
#
_entry.id   AF-A0A2K6CUZ8-F1
#
_cell.length_a   1.000
_cell.length_b   1.000
_cell.length_c   1.000
_cell.angle_alpha   90.00
_cell.angle_beta   90.00
_cell.angle_gamma   90.00
#
_symmetry.space_group_name_H-M   'P 1'
#
loop_
_entity.id
_entity.type
_entity.pdbx_description
1 polymer ?
#
loop_
_entity_poly.entity_id
_entity_poly.type
_entity_poly.pdbx_seq_one_letter_code
_entity_poly.pdbx_strand_id
1 'polypeptide(L)'
;MSQAPGAQPSPPSVYHERQRLELCAVHALNNVLQQQLFSQEAADEICKRPLSQLALPQVLGLILNLPSPVSLGLLSLPLRRRHWVALRQVDGIYYNLDSKLRAPEALGDEDGVRAFLATALAQGLCEVLLVVTKEVEEKGCWLRTD
;
A
#
# COMPACT_ATOMS: atom_id res chain seq x y z
N MET A 1 8.51 60.87 -11.10
CA MET A 1 7.55 59.75 -11.02
C MET A 1 8.35 58.50 -10.69
N SER A 2 8.43 58.15 -9.41
CA SER A 2 9.20 56.99 -8.93
C SER A 2 8.32 55.75 -9.03
N GLN A 3 8.72 54.77 -9.83
CA GLN A 3 8.00 53.50 -9.94
C GLN A 3 8.16 52.71 -8.63
N ALA A 4 7.05 52.16 -8.15
CA ALA A 4 7.04 51.27 -7.00
C ALA A 4 7.74 49.93 -7.33
N PRO A 5 8.39 49.25 -6.37
CA PRO A 5 9.00 47.95 -6.60
C PRO A 5 7.90 46.95 -6.94
N GLY A 6 8.00 46.28 -8.08
CA GLY A 6 7.08 45.23 -8.49
C GLY A 6 7.01 44.14 -7.42
N ALA A 7 5.81 43.89 -6.90
CA ALA A 7 5.56 42.80 -5.97
C ALA A 7 6.01 41.48 -6.63
N GLN A 8 7.01 40.82 -6.05
CA GLN A 8 7.39 39.49 -6.50
C GLN A 8 6.22 38.54 -6.24
N PRO A 9 5.82 37.69 -7.22
CA PRO A 9 4.77 36.72 -7.01
C PRO A 9 5.19 35.76 -5.89
N SER A 10 4.32 35.59 -4.89
CA SER A 10 4.52 34.60 -3.83
C SER A 10 4.67 33.21 -4.46
N PRO A 11 5.61 32.38 -3.99
CA PRO A 11 5.77 31.04 -4.52
C PRO A 11 4.45 30.26 -4.39
N PRO A 12 4.14 29.37 -5.35
CA PRO A 12 2.92 28.57 -5.30
C PRO A 12 2.92 27.70 -4.05
N SER A 13 1.74 27.52 -3.44
CA SER A 13 1.58 26.61 -2.31
C SER A 13 1.80 25.18 -2.79
N VAL A 14 2.90 24.55 -2.36
CA VAL A 14 3.24 23.16 -2.66
C VAL A 14 2.65 22.26 -1.58
N TYR A 15 1.90 21.25 -1.97
CA TYR A 15 1.38 20.25 -1.05
C TYR A 15 2.52 19.32 -0.61
N HIS A 16 2.66 19.09 0.69
CA HIS A 16 3.68 18.21 1.24
C HIS A 16 3.23 17.55 2.55
N GLU A 17 3.11 16.23 2.53
CA GLU A 17 3.06 15.37 3.69
C GLU A 17 4.48 14.97 4.10
N ARG A 18 4.83 15.33 5.34
CA ARG A 18 6.02 14.78 5.99
C ARG A 18 5.73 13.34 6.38
N GLN A 19 6.66 12.45 6.06
CA GLN A 19 6.56 11.05 6.48
C GLN A 19 6.36 10.96 7.99
N ARG A 20 5.33 10.22 8.40
CA ARG A 20 5.12 9.79 9.77
C ARG A 20 5.05 8.28 9.81
N LEU A 21 5.58 7.68 10.88
CA LEU A 21 5.62 6.23 11.04
C LEU A 21 6.32 5.54 9.83
N GLU A 22 5.92 4.31 9.54
CA GLU A 22 6.46 3.51 8.43
C GLU A 22 5.49 3.48 7.24
N LEU A 23 4.77 4.60 7.02
CA LEU A 23 3.80 4.82 5.94
C LEU A 23 4.39 5.53 4.71
N CYS A 24 5.69 5.33 4.45
CA CYS A 24 6.39 6.08 3.41
C CYS A 24 5.73 5.98 2.02
N ALA A 25 5.14 4.84 1.66
CA ALA A 25 4.43 4.68 0.38
C ALA A 25 3.20 5.58 0.27
N VAL A 26 2.36 5.63 1.32
CA VAL A 26 1.16 6.49 1.37
C VAL A 26 1.55 7.95 1.22
N HIS A 27 2.54 8.41 2.00
CA HIS A 27 2.99 9.80 1.93
C HIS A 27 3.66 10.14 0.60
N ALA A 28 4.43 9.20 0.02
CA ALA A 28 5.02 9.40 -1.30
C ALA A 28 3.95 9.54 -2.38
N LEU A 29 2.88 8.72 -2.32
CA LEU A 29 1.74 8.79 -3.24
C LEU A 29 1.00 10.13 -3.10
N ASN A 30 0.66 10.55 -1.87
CA ASN A 30 0.00 11.84 -1.65
C ASN A 30 0.87 13.02 -2.11
N ASN A 31 2.17 12.96 -1.84
CA ASN A 31 3.12 13.99 -2.25
C ASN A 31 3.23 14.09 -3.77
N VAL A 32 3.39 12.98 -4.50
CA VAL A 32 3.51 13.02 -5.97
C VAL A 32 2.20 13.45 -6.63
N LEU A 33 1.05 13.10 -6.04
CA LEU A 33 -0.28 13.50 -6.52
C LEU A 33 -0.67 14.92 -6.07
N GLN A 34 0.15 15.55 -5.24
CA GLN A 34 -0.07 16.90 -4.68
C GLN A 34 -1.43 17.07 -3.97
N GLN A 35 -1.94 15.98 -3.37
CA GLN A 35 -3.21 15.95 -2.64
C GLN A 35 -3.25 14.75 -1.67
N GLN A 36 -3.99 14.89 -0.57
CA GLN A 36 -4.26 13.78 0.35
C GLN A 36 -5.33 12.85 -0.24
N LEU A 37 -4.91 11.80 -0.94
CA LEU A 37 -5.82 10.81 -1.53
C LEU A 37 -5.81 9.48 -0.78
N PHE A 38 -4.67 9.13 -0.19
CA PHE A 38 -4.48 7.91 0.58
C PHE A 38 -4.35 8.27 2.06
N SER A 39 -4.96 7.47 2.94
CA SER A 39 -4.82 7.62 4.39
C SER A 39 -4.58 6.27 5.04
N GLN A 40 -3.98 6.29 6.23
CA GLN A 40 -3.78 5.07 7.01
C GLN A 40 -5.12 4.43 7.36
N GLU A 41 -6.10 5.24 7.75
CA GLU A 41 -7.44 4.78 8.12
C GLU A 41 -8.11 4.09 6.94
N ALA A 42 -8.02 4.65 5.74
CA ALA A 42 -8.56 4.04 4.53
C ALA A 42 -7.89 2.68 4.22
N ALA A 43 -6.57 2.56 4.43
CA ALA A 43 -5.85 1.30 4.29
C ALA A 43 -6.25 0.28 5.37
N ASP A 44 -6.44 0.73 6.61
CA ASP A 44 -6.88 -0.10 7.73
C ASP A 44 -8.33 -0.58 7.59
N GLU A 45 -9.21 0.20 6.94
CA GLU A 45 -10.59 -0.22 6.68
C GLU A 45 -10.65 -1.47 5.79
N ILE A 46 -9.70 -1.65 4.87
CA ILE A 46 -9.61 -2.88 4.06
C ILE A 46 -9.27 -4.07 4.97
N CYS A 47 -8.38 -3.89 5.95
CA CYS A 47 -8.00 -4.91 6.92
C CYS A 47 -9.14 -5.33 7.84
N LYS A 48 -10.14 -4.47 8.07
CA LYS A 48 -11.32 -4.75 8.91
C LYS A 48 -12.42 -5.50 8.18
N ARG A 49 -12.39 -5.55 6.85
CA ARG A 49 -13.41 -6.23 6.05
C ARG A 49 -13.16 -7.73 6.02
N PRO A 50 -14.21 -8.56 5.96
CA PRO A 50 -14.06 -9.99 5.70
C PRO A 50 -13.31 -10.20 4.39
N LEU A 51 -12.23 -10.99 4.44
CA LEU A 51 -11.43 -11.26 3.24
C LEU A 51 -12.29 -11.84 2.11
N SER A 52 -13.33 -12.62 2.42
CA SER A 52 -14.31 -13.17 1.46
C SER A 52 -14.97 -12.10 0.58
N GLN A 53 -15.13 -10.87 1.09
CA GLN A 53 -15.72 -9.76 0.34
C GLN A 53 -14.74 -9.15 -0.68
N LEU A 54 -13.44 -9.42 -0.58
CA LEU A 54 -12.49 -8.90 -1.55
C LEU A 54 -12.63 -9.64 -2.89
N ALA A 55 -13.00 -8.90 -3.93
CA ALA A 55 -13.09 -9.41 -5.29
C ALA A 55 -11.69 -9.41 -5.95
N LEU A 56 -10.83 -10.35 -5.54
CA LEU A 56 -9.45 -10.48 -6.02
C LEU A 56 -9.29 -10.44 -7.56
N PRO A 57 -10.20 -10.99 -8.38
CA PRO A 57 -10.10 -10.88 -9.84
C PRO A 57 -10.25 -9.47 -10.41
N GLN A 58 -10.87 -8.54 -9.67
CA GLN A 58 -11.04 -7.14 -10.08
C GLN A 58 -9.85 -6.27 -9.63
N VAL A 59 -8.96 -6.82 -8.81
CA VAL A 59 -7.82 -6.13 -8.22
C VAL A 59 -6.57 -6.44 -9.04
N LEU A 60 -5.89 -5.40 -9.53
CA LEU A 60 -4.63 -5.55 -10.27
C LEU A 60 -3.50 -6.07 -9.39
N GLY A 61 -3.51 -5.75 -8.11
CA GLY A 61 -2.51 -6.20 -7.15
C GLY A 61 -2.77 -5.64 -5.76
N LEU A 62 -2.05 -6.15 -4.78
CA LEU A 62 -2.12 -5.69 -3.39
C LEU A 62 -0.75 -5.18 -2.97
N ILE A 63 -0.73 -4.10 -2.20
CA ILE A 63 0.47 -3.58 -1.56
C ILE A 63 0.24 -3.64 -0.05
N LEU A 64 1.07 -4.41 0.65
CA LEU A 64 0.94 -4.68 2.08
C LEU A 64 2.08 -4.06 2.86
N ASN A 65 1.78 -3.47 4.01
CA ASN A 65 2.79 -3.04 4.96
C ASN A 65 2.96 -4.11 6.05
N LEU A 66 3.96 -4.98 5.92
CA LEU A 66 4.17 -6.11 6.82
C LEU A 66 5.30 -5.86 7.82
N PRO A 67 5.19 -6.31 9.07
CA PRO A 67 6.32 -6.25 10.01
C PRO A 67 7.43 -7.18 9.54
N SER A 68 8.64 -6.65 9.41
CA SER A 68 9.77 -7.38 8.86
C SER A 68 11.01 -7.28 9.77
N PRO A 69 11.72 -8.38 10.05
CA PRO A 69 12.95 -8.33 10.81
C PRO A 69 14.01 -7.45 10.12
N VAL A 70 14.79 -6.72 10.92
CA VAL A 70 15.98 -6.03 10.43
C VAL A 70 17.15 -7.01 10.43
N SER A 71 17.72 -7.28 9.26
CA SER A 71 18.94 -8.06 9.09
C SER A 71 20.15 -7.13 8.94
N LEU A 72 21.21 -7.40 9.71
CA LEU A 72 22.53 -6.79 9.56
C LEU A 72 23.53 -7.92 9.25
N GLY A 73 23.71 -8.22 7.97
CA GLY A 73 24.53 -9.36 7.55
C GLY A 73 24.01 -10.69 8.09
N LEU A 74 24.82 -11.40 8.89
CA LEU A 74 24.48 -12.69 9.49
C LEU A 74 23.67 -12.57 10.80
N LEU A 75 23.38 -11.35 11.27
CA LEU A 75 22.69 -11.10 12.54
C LEU A 75 21.28 -10.54 12.29
N SER A 76 20.25 -11.22 12.81
CA SER A 76 18.91 -10.66 12.90
C SER A 76 18.77 -9.86 14.20
N LEU A 77 18.52 -8.55 14.08
CA LEU A 77 18.30 -7.72 15.26
C LEU A 77 16.89 -7.98 15.83
N PRO A 78 16.69 -7.86 17.15
CA PRO A 78 15.36 -7.96 17.78
C PRO A 78 14.49 -6.72 17.50
N LEU A 79 14.77 -5.98 16.42
CA LEU A 79 14.01 -4.84 15.95
C LEU A 79 13.25 -5.24 14.69
N ARG A 80 11.93 -5.01 14.69
CA ARG A 80 11.08 -5.15 13.51
C ARG A 80 10.85 -3.78 12.91
N ARG A 81 10.98 -3.68 11.60
CA ARG A 81 10.58 -2.52 10.81
C ARG A 81 9.57 -2.95 9.78
N ARG A 82 8.61 -2.11 9.46
CA ARG A 82 7.66 -2.44 8.41
C ARG A 82 8.30 -2.39 7.03
N HIS A 83 7.76 -3.22 6.14
CA HIS A 83 8.23 -3.38 4.78
C HIS A 83 7.02 -3.50 3.85
N TRP A 84 7.09 -2.78 2.73
CA TRP A 84 6.07 -2.84 1.70
C TRP A 84 6.30 -4.05 0.79
N VAL A 85 5.31 -4.93 0.74
CA VAL A 85 5.30 -6.16 -0.05
C VAL A 85 4.20 -6.09 -1.10
N ALA A 86 4.51 -6.47 -2.33
CA ALA A 86 3.54 -6.53 -3.41
C ALA A 86 3.03 -7.97 -3.61
N LEU A 87 1.72 -8.14 -3.73
CA LEU A 87 1.12 -9.38 -4.24
C LEU A 87 0.51 -9.13 -5.61
N ARG A 88 0.76 -10.04 -6.55
CA ARG A 88 0.30 -9.89 -7.94
C ARG A 88 -0.04 -11.23 -8.57
N GLN A 89 -1.13 -11.26 -9.33
CA GLN A 89 -1.43 -12.35 -10.24
C GLN A 89 -0.66 -12.20 -11.56
N VAL A 90 0.02 -13.27 -11.97
CA VAL A 90 0.70 -13.41 -13.26
C VAL A 90 0.32 -14.79 -13.82
N ASP A 91 -0.22 -14.81 -15.03
CA ASP A 91 -0.65 -16.04 -15.72
C ASP A 91 -1.52 -16.98 -14.86
N GLY A 92 -2.47 -16.39 -14.13
CA GLY A 92 -3.43 -17.12 -13.28
C GLY A 92 -2.93 -17.45 -11.88
N ILE A 93 -1.64 -17.31 -11.60
CA ILE A 93 -1.03 -17.63 -10.30
C ILE A 93 -0.71 -16.35 -9.53
N TYR A 94 -1.08 -16.31 -8.25
CA TYR A 94 -0.70 -15.23 -7.35
C TYR A 94 0.70 -15.45 -6.78
N TYR A 95 1.46 -14.37 -6.71
CA TYR A 95 2.82 -14.36 -6.18
C TYR A 95 3.00 -13.33 -5.08
N ASN A 96 3.77 -13.70 -4.07
CA ASN A 96 4.42 -12.79 -3.15
C ASN A 96 5.72 -12.28 -3.80
N LEU A 97 5.75 -10.97 -4.06
CA LEU A 97 6.85 -10.25 -4.68
C LEU A 97 7.64 -9.41 -3.67
N ASP A 98 7.72 -9.88 -2.42
CA ASP A 98 8.58 -9.27 -1.40
C ASP A 98 10.02 -9.19 -1.92
N SER A 99 10.53 -7.96 -2.00
CA SER A 99 11.88 -7.63 -2.47
C SER A 99 13.01 -8.26 -1.65
N LYS A 100 12.73 -8.75 -0.44
CA LYS A 100 13.67 -9.48 0.42
C LYS A 100 13.80 -10.95 0.06
N LEU A 101 12.85 -11.51 -0.70
CA LEU A 101 12.95 -12.89 -1.18
C LEU A 101 13.98 -12.99 -2.30
N ARG A 102 14.63 -14.16 -2.42
CA ARG A 102 15.55 -14.43 -3.53
C ARG A 102 14.83 -14.58 -4.87
N ALA A 103 13.57 -14.95 -4.84
CA ALA A 103 12.70 -15.15 -5.99
C ALA A 103 11.23 -14.98 -5.56
N PRO A 104 10.30 -14.71 -6.49
CA PRO A 104 8.87 -14.69 -6.21
C PRO A 104 8.40 -15.99 -5.56
N GLU A 105 7.62 -15.87 -4.49
CA GLU A 105 7.00 -17.01 -3.82
C GLU A 105 5.58 -17.19 -4.38
N ALA A 106 5.27 -18.38 -4.88
CA ALA A 106 3.94 -18.68 -5.38
C ALA A 106 2.96 -18.88 -4.21
N LEU A 107 1.89 -18.09 -4.20
CA LEU A 107 0.77 -18.23 -3.27
C LEU A 107 -0.34 -19.13 -3.82
N GLY A 108 -0.35 -19.38 -5.14
CA GLY A 108 -1.35 -20.22 -5.79
C GLY A 108 -2.55 -19.41 -6.27
N ASP A 109 -3.74 -19.73 -5.79
CA ASP A 109 -5.01 -19.15 -6.21
C ASP A 109 -5.53 -18.09 -5.21
N GLU A 110 -6.81 -17.71 -5.36
CA GLU A 110 -7.48 -16.77 -4.45
C GLU A 110 -7.47 -17.24 -2.99
N ASP A 111 -7.62 -18.54 -2.74
CA ASP A 111 -7.66 -19.08 -1.38
C ASP A 111 -6.28 -19.00 -0.73
N GLY A 112 -5.23 -19.26 -1.51
CA GLY A 112 -3.84 -19.05 -1.08
C GLY A 112 -3.57 -17.60 -0.66
N VAL A 113 -4.03 -16.63 -1.45
CA VAL A 113 -3.93 -15.20 -1.10
C VAL A 113 -4.72 -14.87 0.15
N ARG A 114 -5.97 -15.36 0.27
CA ARG A 114 -6.81 -15.14 1.46
C ARG A 114 -6.16 -15.71 2.72
N ALA A 115 -5.54 -16.89 2.65
CA ALA A 115 -4.82 -17.50 3.76
C ALA A 115 -3.57 -16.68 4.15
N PHE A 116 -2.83 -16.17 3.17
CA PHE A 116 -1.69 -15.28 3.40
C PHE A 116 -2.12 -13.99 4.10
N LEU A 117 -3.16 -13.33 3.58
CA LEU A 117 -3.73 -12.11 4.15
C LEU A 117 -4.24 -12.35 5.58
N ALA A 118 -4.96 -13.46 5.83
CA ALA A 118 -5.45 -13.80 7.17
C ALA A 118 -4.30 -13.95 8.17
N THR A 119 -3.21 -14.59 7.75
CA THR A 119 -2.01 -14.77 8.58
C THR A 119 -1.33 -13.42 8.87
N ALA A 120 -1.23 -12.55 7.86
CA ALA A 120 -0.66 -11.22 8.01
C ALA A 120 -1.49 -10.32 8.95
N LEU A 121 -2.82 -10.35 8.80
CA LEU A 121 -3.75 -9.59 9.64
C LEU A 121 -3.74 -10.08 11.10
N ALA A 122 -3.63 -11.40 11.33
CA ALA A 122 -3.55 -11.97 12.67
C ALA A 122 -2.34 -11.49 13.48
N GLN A 123 -1.27 -11.01 12.83
CA GLN A 123 -0.10 -10.44 13.50
C GLN A 123 -0.30 -9.00 13.99
N GLY A 124 -1.43 -8.36 13.63
CA GLY A 124 -1.92 -7.13 14.26
C GLY A 124 -1.30 -5.82 13.79
N LEU A 125 -0.44 -5.82 12.77
CA LEU A 125 0.24 -4.63 12.26
C LEU A 125 0.40 -4.71 10.73
N CYS A 126 -0.72 -4.83 10.03
CA CYS A 126 -0.78 -4.96 8.58
C CYS A 126 -1.71 -3.89 8.01
N GLU A 127 -1.22 -3.13 7.03
CA GLU A 127 -2.01 -2.20 6.23
C GLU A 127 -2.09 -2.76 4.81
N VAL A 128 -3.24 -2.66 4.15
CA VAL A 128 -3.45 -3.16 2.80
C VAL A 128 -3.93 -2.03 1.90
N LEU A 129 -3.20 -1.82 0.80
CA LEU A 129 -3.62 -0.97 -0.31
C LEU A 129 -4.02 -1.86 -1.48
N LEU A 130 -5.17 -1.57 -2.07
CA LEU A 130 -5.65 -2.22 -3.29
C LEU A 130 -5.19 -1.41 -4.50
N VAL A 131 -4.56 -2.07 -5.46
CA VAL A 131 -4.24 -1.48 -6.76
C VAL A 131 -5.35 -1.91 -7.71
N VAL A 132 -6.19 -0.97 -8.13
CA VAL A 132 -7.33 -1.20 -9.02
C VAL A 132 -7.28 -0.22 -10.20
N THR A 133 -8.03 -0.49 -11.27
CA THR A 133 -8.23 0.52 -12.32
C THR A 133 -9.20 1.59 -11.83
N LYS A 134 -9.18 2.76 -12.48
CA LYS A 134 -10.12 3.84 -12.18
C LYS A 134 -11.57 3.40 -12.30
N GLU A 135 -11.89 2.60 -13.32
CA GLU A 135 -13.25 2.11 -13.55
C GLU A 135 -13.72 1.15 -12.45
N VAL A 136 -12.81 0.33 -11.91
CA VAL A 136 -13.11 -0.58 -10.80
C VAL A 136 -13.32 0.20 -9.50
N GLU A 137 -12.52 1.24 -9.27
CA GLU A 137 -12.66 2.15 -8.14
C GLU A 137 -14.01 2.88 -8.18
N GLU A 138 -14.35 3.52 -9.30
CA GLU A 138 -15.61 4.25 -9.48
C GLU A 138 -16.85 3.36 -9.28
N LYS A 139 -16.78 2.09 -9.70
CA LYS A 139 -17.87 1.12 -9.54
C LYS A 139 -17.91 0.46 -8.18
N GLY A 140 -16.84 0.56 -7.38
CA GLY A 140 -16.70 -0.16 -6.11
C GLY A 140 -16.65 -1.68 -6.25
N CYS A 141 -16.44 -2.22 -7.47
CA CYS A 141 -16.55 -3.66 -7.73
C CYS A 141 -15.34 -4.49 -7.25
N TRP A 142 -14.36 -3.84 -6.62
CA TRP A 142 -13.31 -4.49 -5.83
C TRP A 142 -13.84 -5.09 -4.52
N LEU A 143 -15.04 -4.69 -4.10
CA LEU A 143 -15.76 -5.24 -2.97
C LEU A 143 -17.01 -5.99 -3.43
N ARG A 144 -17.18 -7.24 -2.99
CA ARG A 144 -18.42 -8.00 -3.12
C ARG A 144 -19.41 -7.49 -2.09
N THR A 145 -20.57 -7.03 -2.55
CA THR A 145 -21.75 -6.86 -1.72
C THR A 145 -22.39 -8.24 -1.57
N ASP A 146 -22.24 -8.84 -0.39
CA ASP A 146 -23.00 -10.03 -0.01
C ASP A 146 -24.51 -9.70 0.06
#